data_AF-A0A1Y3Y7I2-F1
#
_entry.id   AF-A0A1Y3Y7I2-F1
#
_cell.length_a   1.000
_cell.length_b   1.000
_cell.length_c   1.000
_cell.angle_alpha   90.00
_cell.angle_beta   90.00
_cell.angle_gamma   90.00
#
_symmetry.space_group_name_H-M   'P 1'
#
loop_
_entity.id
_entity.type
_entity.pdbx_description
1 polymer ?
#
loop_
_entity_poly.entity_id
_entity_poly.type
_entity_poly.pdbx_seq_one_letter_code
_entity_poly.pdbx_strand_id
1 'polypeptide(L)'
;QLDKLVIELKEAAEPQPEEYTVTVNTQGEGTATAEPTTATAGTTVTLTQTAAEGWHFVEWQSETVTVTDNTFVMPEGNVTVTAVFEKDETPEPGDVNKTLLEKTVKYADTLSTEGVTDTAKKAFEDALANAKTVLADADATQDEVNAAWNQLLEGIWGLGLTQGDKELLNLTIERAEDMMANADKYMPDHWQDLVDALDAAKKVAEDGDAMQEDVDKAAGDLLNAILAQRYKADKSILEGLLAEAETVDTTGASEVAVATFRTALATARAVMADATLSEDDQAKVDDAVAALSAAMDGLTAGGAPETTDKPAEKPAQTGDSAQLMLYVAALGAAVVALSTATVVRKRRGN
;
A
#
# COMPACT_ATOMS: atom_id res chain seq x y z
N GLN A 1 -87.43 0.50 -101.64
CA GLN A 1 -86.05 0.18 -102.04
C GLN A 1 -85.11 0.91 -101.10
N LEU A 2 -84.05 0.22 -100.69
CA LEU A 2 -83.01 0.70 -99.79
C LEU A 2 -82.40 2.03 -100.26
N ASP A 3 -82.00 2.88 -99.32
CA ASP A 3 -80.60 3.27 -99.28
C ASP A 3 -80.09 3.41 -97.84
N LYS A 4 -78.98 2.72 -97.60
CA LYS A 4 -78.22 2.65 -96.36
C LYS A 4 -77.51 3.97 -96.11
N LEU A 5 -77.63 4.52 -94.90
CA LEU A 5 -76.54 5.29 -94.31
C LEU A 5 -76.10 4.59 -93.02
N VAL A 6 -75.00 3.86 -93.14
CA VAL A 6 -74.18 3.45 -92.01
C VAL A 6 -73.40 4.70 -91.60
N ILE A 7 -73.69 5.23 -90.42
CA ILE A 7 -72.81 6.22 -89.77
C ILE A 7 -71.92 5.41 -88.84
N GLU A 8 -70.68 5.18 -89.27
CA GLU A 8 -69.58 4.73 -88.42
C GLU A 8 -69.34 5.81 -87.35
N LEU A 9 -69.67 5.50 -86.10
CA LEU A 9 -69.14 6.22 -84.95
C LEU A 9 -67.67 5.80 -84.81
N LYS A 10 -66.77 6.66 -85.30
CA LYS A 10 -65.34 6.56 -85.08
C LYS A 10 -65.09 6.88 -83.61
N GLU A 11 -64.95 5.84 -82.80
CA GLU A 11 -64.53 5.91 -81.40
C GLU A 11 -63.14 6.56 -81.37
N ALA A 12 -63.07 7.82 -80.93
CA ALA A 12 -61.82 8.53 -80.71
C ALA A 12 -61.20 7.95 -79.44
N ALA A 13 -60.07 7.25 -79.60
CA ALA A 13 -59.26 6.86 -78.46
C ALA A 13 -58.90 8.13 -77.66
N GLU A 14 -59.32 8.19 -76.41
CA GLU A 14 -58.90 9.24 -75.48
C GLU A 14 -57.36 9.25 -75.43
N PRO A 15 -56.70 10.41 -75.55
CA PRO A 15 -55.24 10.46 -75.45
C PRO A 15 -54.83 9.93 -74.07
N GLN A 16 -53.95 8.93 -74.05
CA GLN A 16 -53.36 8.42 -72.82
C GLN A 16 -52.64 9.57 -72.10
N PRO A 17 -52.77 9.71 -70.77
CA PRO A 17 -52.12 10.78 -70.04
C PRO A 17 -50.59 10.66 -70.19
N GLU A 18 -49.94 11.77 -70.56
CA GLU A 18 -48.49 11.83 -70.71
C GLU A 18 -47.83 11.88 -69.33
N GLU A 19 -47.02 10.86 -69.02
CA GLU A 19 -46.23 10.80 -67.78
C GLU A 19 -44.82 11.32 -68.02
N TYR A 20 -44.32 12.08 -67.04
CA TYR A 20 -42.99 12.66 -67.04
C TYR A 20 -42.14 12.01 -65.95
N THR A 21 -40.83 11.90 -66.19
CA THR A 21 -39.89 11.26 -65.25
C THR A 21 -39.25 12.27 -64.31
N VAL A 22 -39.05 11.88 -63.05
CA VAL A 22 -38.27 12.62 -62.06
C VAL A 22 -36.92 11.93 -61.86
N THR A 23 -35.83 12.65 -62.11
CA THR A 23 -34.46 12.19 -61.85
C THR A 23 -33.92 12.90 -60.61
N VAL A 24 -33.38 12.12 -59.66
CA VAL A 24 -32.77 12.65 -58.43
C VAL A 24 -31.27 12.38 -58.45
N ASN A 25 -30.48 13.43 -58.32
CA ASN A 25 -29.02 13.37 -58.15
C ASN A 25 -28.62 13.74 -56.72
N THR A 26 -27.43 13.31 -56.30
CA THR A 26 -26.82 13.70 -55.03
C THR A 26 -25.48 14.39 -55.28
N GLN A 27 -25.26 15.52 -54.60
CA GLN A 27 -23.97 16.20 -54.50
C GLN A 27 -23.54 16.19 -53.03
N GLY A 28 -22.33 15.72 -52.74
CA GLY A 28 -21.88 15.43 -51.38
C GLY A 28 -22.24 14.00 -50.94
N GLU A 29 -22.05 13.69 -49.65
CA GLU A 29 -22.32 12.36 -49.09
C GLU A 29 -23.70 12.31 -48.42
N GLY A 30 -24.59 11.52 -48.99
CA GLY A 30 -25.97 11.36 -48.54
C GLY A 30 -26.80 10.57 -49.55
N THR A 31 -28.07 10.39 -49.23
CA THR A 31 -29.04 9.71 -50.11
C THR A 31 -30.23 10.63 -50.38
N ALA A 32 -30.78 10.55 -51.59
CA ALA A 32 -31.93 11.34 -52.01
C ALA A 32 -32.83 10.52 -52.94
N THR A 33 -34.15 10.63 -52.76
CA THR A 33 -35.14 9.93 -53.60
C THR A 33 -36.37 10.82 -53.85
N ALA A 34 -37.17 10.44 -54.85
CA ALA A 34 -38.44 11.08 -55.19
C ALA A 34 -39.54 10.03 -55.26
N GLU A 35 -40.74 10.37 -54.77
CA GLU A 35 -41.93 9.54 -54.86
C GLU A 35 -43.15 10.40 -55.25
N PRO A 36 -43.85 10.09 -56.36
CA PRO A 36 -43.52 9.05 -57.35
C PRO A 36 -42.36 9.45 -58.29
N THR A 37 -41.70 8.47 -58.91
CA THR A 37 -40.60 8.68 -59.88
C THR A 37 -41.08 8.98 -61.30
N THR A 38 -42.35 8.70 -61.60
CA THR A 38 -43.06 9.17 -62.80
C THR A 38 -44.42 9.72 -62.42
N ALA A 39 -44.85 10.81 -63.07
CA ALA A 39 -46.14 11.43 -62.79
C ALA A 39 -46.67 12.25 -63.97
N THR A 40 -47.99 12.41 -64.04
CA THR A 40 -48.64 13.35 -64.95
C THR A 40 -48.47 14.79 -64.48
N ALA A 41 -48.55 15.75 -65.40
CA ALA A 41 -48.52 17.17 -65.04
C ALA A 41 -49.60 17.52 -64.00
N GLY A 42 -49.24 18.32 -63.00
CA GLY A 42 -50.11 18.70 -61.88
C GLY A 42 -50.07 17.76 -60.66
N THR A 43 -49.42 16.61 -60.74
CA THR A 43 -49.23 15.71 -59.61
C THR A 43 -48.14 16.22 -58.66
N THR A 44 -48.38 16.15 -57.35
CA THR A 44 -47.36 16.48 -56.34
C THR A 44 -46.35 15.34 -56.20
N VAL A 45 -45.07 15.68 -56.30
CA VAL A 45 -43.94 14.78 -56.05
C VAL A 45 -43.31 15.14 -54.71
N THR A 46 -43.03 14.13 -53.89
CA THR A 46 -42.34 14.29 -52.60
C THR A 46 -40.89 13.84 -52.73
N LEU A 47 -39.97 14.65 -52.22
CA LEU A 47 -38.56 14.35 -52.16
C LEU A 47 -38.18 13.93 -50.74
N THR A 48 -37.30 12.94 -50.61
CA THR A 48 -36.72 12.56 -49.33
C THR A 48 -35.21 12.60 -49.42
N GLN A 49 -34.56 13.01 -48.33
CA GLN A 49 -33.11 13.11 -48.24
C GLN A 49 -32.64 12.59 -46.88
N THR A 50 -31.46 11.99 -46.83
CA THR A 50 -30.79 11.57 -45.60
C THR A 50 -29.30 11.81 -45.74
N ALA A 51 -28.75 12.68 -44.91
CA ALA A 51 -27.33 12.98 -44.88
C ALA A 51 -26.52 11.81 -44.30
N ALA A 52 -25.29 11.64 -44.78
CA ALA A 52 -24.33 10.70 -44.20
C ALA A 52 -23.75 11.25 -42.87
N GLU A 53 -23.04 10.41 -42.12
CA GLU A 53 -22.38 10.84 -40.88
C GLU A 53 -21.36 11.96 -41.14
N GLY A 54 -21.48 13.07 -40.41
CA GLY A 54 -20.62 14.26 -40.56
C GLY A 54 -20.97 15.15 -41.76
N TRP A 55 -22.19 15.07 -42.28
CA TRP A 55 -22.73 15.93 -43.34
C TRP A 55 -24.12 16.42 -42.96
N HIS A 56 -24.52 17.58 -43.50
CA HIS A 56 -25.87 18.10 -43.41
C HIS A 56 -26.44 18.44 -44.79
N PHE A 57 -27.75 18.36 -44.91
CA PHE A 57 -28.46 18.76 -46.12
C PHE A 57 -28.60 20.27 -46.19
N VAL A 58 -28.22 20.83 -47.34
CA VAL A 58 -28.24 22.28 -47.60
C VAL A 58 -29.52 22.66 -48.32
N GLU A 59 -29.72 22.14 -49.53
CA GLU A 59 -30.86 22.52 -50.37
C GLU A 59 -31.13 21.53 -51.51
N TRP A 60 -32.30 21.69 -52.14
CA TRP A 60 -32.63 21.08 -53.42
C TRP A 60 -32.38 22.06 -54.55
N GLN A 61 -31.57 21.67 -55.54
CA GLN A 61 -31.34 22.45 -56.75
C GLN A 61 -32.07 21.82 -57.94
N SER A 62 -32.80 22.65 -58.68
CA SER A 62 -33.45 22.26 -59.94
C SER A 62 -33.55 23.44 -60.88
N GLU A 63 -33.35 23.21 -62.17
CA GLU A 63 -33.50 24.24 -63.21
C GLU A 63 -34.96 24.44 -63.63
N THR A 64 -35.80 23.42 -63.45
CA THR A 64 -37.15 23.34 -64.04
C THR A 64 -38.28 23.61 -63.06
N VAL A 65 -38.05 23.36 -61.76
CA VAL A 65 -39.08 23.48 -60.73
C VAL A 65 -38.52 24.16 -59.48
N THR A 66 -39.38 24.83 -58.74
CA THR A 66 -39.06 25.30 -57.38
C THR A 66 -39.53 24.25 -56.39
N VAL A 67 -38.61 23.75 -55.57
CA VAL A 67 -38.92 22.80 -54.49
C VAL A 67 -39.22 23.57 -53.21
N THR A 68 -40.38 23.32 -52.62
CA THR A 68 -40.81 23.93 -51.35
C THR A 68 -41.25 22.80 -50.41
N ASP A 69 -40.79 22.83 -49.17
CA ASP A 69 -41.10 21.80 -48.16
C ASP A 69 -40.84 20.37 -48.65
N ASN A 70 -39.73 20.16 -49.37
CA ASN A 70 -39.37 18.90 -50.03
C ASN A 70 -40.43 18.37 -51.01
N THR A 71 -41.25 19.24 -51.60
CA THR A 71 -42.23 18.86 -52.61
C THR A 71 -42.21 19.81 -53.80
N PHE A 72 -42.67 19.34 -54.95
CA PHE A 72 -42.96 20.19 -56.11
C PHE A 72 -44.15 19.61 -56.89
N VAL A 73 -44.74 20.44 -57.76
CA VAL A 73 -45.82 20.01 -58.67
C VAL A 73 -45.23 19.70 -60.04
N MET A 74 -45.51 18.52 -60.57
CA MET A 74 -44.94 18.04 -61.83
C MET A 74 -45.35 18.95 -63.00
N PRO A 75 -44.40 19.53 -63.76
CA PRO A 75 -44.69 20.31 -64.95
C PRO A 75 -45.00 19.40 -66.15
N GLU A 76 -45.33 20.00 -67.30
CA GLU A 76 -45.41 19.30 -68.58
C GLU A 76 -44.02 19.00 -69.15
N GLY A 77 -43.18 18.31 -68.36
CA GLY A 77 -41.81 17.97 -68.73
C GLY A 77 -41.07 17.16 -67.68
N ASN A 78 -40.02 16.47 -68.11
CA ASN A 78 -39.13 15.72 -67.21
C ASN A 78 -38.40 16.68 -66.26
N VAL A 79 -38.26 16.27 -65.01
CA VAL A 79 -37.65 17.09 -63.95
C VAL A 79 -36.38 16.43 -63.45
N THR A 80 -35.34 17.23 -63.28
CA THR A 80 -34.12 16.81 -62.56
C THR A 80 -33.96 17.66 -61.31
N VAL A 81 -33.80 17.01 -60.17
CA VAL A 81 -33.52 17.65 -58.87
C VAL A 81 -32.20 17.09 -58.31
N THR A 82 -31.42 17.94 -57.65
CA THR A 82 -30.16 17.56 -57.01
C THR A 82 -30.25 17.89 -55.52
N ALA A 83 -30.06 16.90 -54.65
CA ALA A 83 -29.85 17.13 -53.23
C ALA A 83 -28.40 17.56 -53.00
N VAL A 84 -28.21 18.72 -52.39
CA VAL A 84 -26.89 19.25 -52.03
C VAL A 84 -26.65 18.99 -50.55
N PHE A 85 -25.59 18.25 -50.25
CA PHE A 85 -25.07 18.01 -48.91
C PHE A 85 -23.72 18.71 -48.77
N GLU A 86 -23.52 19.37 -47.65
CA GLU A 86 -22.23 19.92 -47.26
C GLU A 86 -21.68 19.14 -46.07
N LYS A 87 -20.36 18.98 -46.06
CA LYS A 87 -19.66 18.33 -44.96
C LYS A 87 -19.74 19.25 -43.75
N ASP A 88 -20.11 18.71 -42.59
CA ASP A 88 -20.03 19.46 -41.36
C ASP A 88 -18.59 19.91 -41.13
N GLU A 89 -18.40 21.19 -40.86
CA GLU A 89 -17.12 21.68 -40.39
C GLU A 89 -16.84 21.00 -39.05
N THR A 90 -15.82 20.14 -39.04
CA THR A 90 -15.17 19.76 -37.78
C THR A 90 -14.74 21.07 -37.16
N PRO A 91 -15.09 21.39 -35.90
CA PRO A 91 -14.64 22.62 -35.30
C PRO A 91 -13.13 22.68 -35.47
N GLU A 92 -12.64 23.66 -36.23
CA GLU A 92 -11.21 23.93 -36.23
C GLU A 92 -10.79 24.07 -34.77
N PRO A 93 -9.61 23.55 -34.37
CA PRO A 93 -9.11 23.75 -33.02
C PRO A 93 -8.95 25.26 -32.83
N GLY A 94 -9.98 25.90 -32.28
CA GLY A 94 -9.92 27.30 -31.90
C GLY A 94 -8.86 27.39 -30.82
N ASP A 95 -7.70 27.97 -31.14
CA ASP A 95 -6.52 28.19 -30.30
C ASP A 95 -6.66 27.67 -28.86
N VAL A 96 -6.57 26.35 -28.67
CA VAL A 96 -6.68 25.74 -27.34
C VAL A 96 -5.53 26.26 -26.49
N ASN A 97 -5.83 26.92 -25.37
CA ASN A 97 -4.81 27.58 -24.57
C ASN A 97 -4.15 26.61 -23.60
N LYS A 98 -2.96 26.14 -23.95
CA LYS A 98 -2.14 25.22 -23.15
C LYS A 98 -1.14 25.90 -22.22
N THR A 99 -1.03 27.23 -22.27
CA THR A 99 0.02 28.01 -21.59
C THR A 99 0.12 27.71 -20.10
N LEU A 100 -1.02 27.57 -19.41
CA LEU A 100 -1.04 27.35 -17.97
C LEU A 100 -0.59 25.93 -17.63
N LEU A 101 -1.10 24.93 -18.38
CA LEU A 101 -0.69 23.54 -18.25
C LEU A 101 0.81 23.37 -18.50
N GLU A 102 1.36 24.00 -19.55
CA GLU A 102 2.80 24.00 -19.86
C GLU A 102 3.65 24.55 -18.69
N LYS A 103 3.24 25.68 -18.11
CA LYS A 103 3.93 26.29 -16.96
C LYS A 103 3.86 25.40 -15.73
N THR A 104 2.72 24.78 -15.46
CA THR A 104 2.54 23.89 -14.31
C THR A 104 3.35 22.60 -14.49
N VAL A 105 3.39 22.01 -15.68
CA VAL A 105 4.25 20.86 -16.00
C VAL A 105 5.72 21.21 -15.78
N LYS A 106 6.18 22.37 -16.28
CA LYS A 106 7.55 22.83 -16.06
C LYS A 106 7.89 23.01 -14.58
N TYR A 107 6.96 23.51 -13.78
CA TYR A 107 7.13 23.60 -12.33
C TYR A 107 7.17 22.21 -11.68
N ALA A 108 6.22 21.34 -12.02
CA ALA A 108 6.15 19.97 -11.53
C ALA A 108 7.44 19.17 -11.82
N ASP A 109 8.04 19.34 -12.99
CA ASP A 109 9.34 18.72 -13.36
C ASP A 109 10.51 19.15 -12.44
N THR A 110 10.36 20.21 -11.65
CA THR A 110 11.37 20.67 -10.68
C THR A 110 11.14 20.16 -9.25
N LEU A 111 9.99 19.52 -8.99
CA LEU A 111 9.61 19.06 -7.66
C LEU A 111 10.28 17.72 -7.34
N SER A 112 10.68 17.56 -6.09
CA SER A 112 11.15 16.28 -5.56
C SER A 112 9.99 15.50 -4.97
N THR A 113 9.98 14.19 -5.18
CA THR A 113 9.06 13.24 -4.54
C THR A 113 9.75 12.41 -3.45
N GLU A 114 10.97 12.81 -3.05
CA GLU A 114 11.70 12.13 -1.98
C GLU A 114 10.97 12.30 -0.64
N GLY A 115 10.76 11.18 0.06
CA GLY A 115 10.05 11.17 1.34
C GLY A 115 8.53 11.41 1.26
N VAL A 116 7.97 11.55 0.07
CA VAL A 116 6.51 11.62 -0.14
C VAL A 116 5.91 10.23 0.04
N THR A 117 4.67 10.15 0.53
CA THR A 117 3.97 8.85 0.65
C THR A 117 3.78 8.20 -0.72
N ASP A 118 3.82 6.85 -0.77
CA ASP A 118 3.76 6.10 -2.03
C ASP A 118 2.51 6.42 -2.85
N THR A 119 1.34 6.52 -2.20
CA THR A 119 0.08 6.88 -2.84
C THR A 119 0.11 8.30 -3.42
N ALA A 120 0.63 9.28 -2.66
CA ALA A 120 0.68 10.67 -3.10
C ALA A 120 1.70 10.87 -4.23
N LYS A 121 2.87 10.22 -4.13
CA LYS A 121 3.88 10.19 -5.18
C LYS A 121 3.30 9.63 -6.47
N LYS A 122 2.62 8.49 -6.40
CA LYS A 122 1.99 7.86 -7.56
C LYS A 122 0.95 8.77 -8.20
N ALA A 123 0.08 9.40 -7.39
CA ALA A 123 -0.93 10.32 -7.90
C ALA A 123 -0.30 11.52 -8.64
N PHE A 124 0.79 12.08 -8.10
CA PHE A 124 1.54 13.15 -8.76
C PHE A 124 2.19 12.69 -10.07
N GLU A 125 2.87 11.54 -10.09
CA GLU A 125 3.53 11.01 -11.29
C GLU A 125 2.52 10.68 -12.40
N ASP A 126 1.39 10.06 -12.05
CA ASP A 126 0.31 9.74 -12.99
C ASP A 126 -0.32 11.03 -13.56
N ALA A 127 -0.56 12.05 -12.72
CA ALA A 127 -1.10 13.34 -13.15
C ALA A 127 -0.13 14.12 -14.06
N LEU A 128 1.18 14.09 -13.75
CA LEU A 128 2.22 14.69 -14.58
C LEU A 128 2.33 13.99 -15.94
N ALA A 129 2.23 12.66 -15.98
CA ALA A 129 2.22 11.90 -17.22
C ALA A 129 0.98 12.22 -18.08
N ASN A 130 -0.20 12.31 -17.45
CA ASN A 130 -1.43 12.70 -18.15
C ASN A 130 -1.32 14.12 -18.73
N ALA A 131 -0.85 15.08 -17.93
CA ALA A 131 -0.63 16.46 -18.38
C ALA A 131 0.31 16.54 -19.58
N LYS A 132 1.40 15.77 -19.60
CA LYS A 132 2.32 15.70 -20.76
C LYS A 132 1.67 15.09 -22.00
N THR A 133 0.81 14.08 -21.83
CA THR A 133 0.03 13.49 -22.92
C THR A 133 -0.92 14.50 -23.55
N VAL A 134 -1.70 15.22 -22.74
CA VAL A 134 -2.64 16.25 -23.21
C VAL A 134 -1.91 17.44 -23.86
N LEU A 135 -0.72 17.80 -23.37
CA LEU A 135 0.10 18.81 -24.04
C LEU A 135 0.54 18.37 -25.44
N ALA A 136 0.92 17.10 -25.62
CA ALA A 136 1.37 16.55 -26.90
C ALA A 136 0.24 16.29 -27.91
N ASP A 137 -1.00 16.16 -27.43
CA ASP A 137 -2.17 15.89 -28.27
C ASP A 137 -2.61 17.16 -29.04
N ALA A 138 -2.52 17.12 -30.37
CA ALA A 138 -2.89 18.25 -31.24
C ALA A 138 -4.40 18.51 -31.27
N ASP A 139 -5.22 17.48 -30.99
CA ASP A 139 -6.68 17.53 -31.06
C ASP A 139 -7.32 17.73 -29.68
N ALA A 140 -6.51 17.87 -28.62
CA ALA A 140 -6.98 18.09 -27.26
C ALA A 140 -7.90 19.31 -27.17
N THR A 141 -9.07 19.10 -26.56
CA THR A 141 -10.05 20.14 -26.25
C THR A 141 -9.63 20.99 -25.05
N GLN A 142 -10.20 22.19 -24.91
CA GLN A 142 -9.93 23.04 -23.76
C GLN A 142 -10.36 22.40 -22.43
N ASP A 143 -11.41 21.57 -22.44
CA ASP A 143 -11.86 20.86 -21.26
C ASP A 143 -10.86 19.78 -20.82
N GLU A 144 -10.26 19.06 -21.76
CA GLU A 144 -9.17 18.11 -21.47
C GLU A 144 -7.93 18.80 -20.92
N VAL A 145 -7.56 19.96 -21.48
CA VAL A 145 -6.46 20.79 -20.96
C VAL A 145 -6.74 21.27 -19.54
N ASN A 146 -7.95 21.76 -19.28
CA ASN A 146 -8.35 22.21 -17.94
C ASN A 146 -8.39 21.05 -16.93
N ALA A 147 -8.90 19.89 -17.34
CA ALA A 147 -8.95 18.70 -16.50
C ALA A 147 -7.55 18.20 -16.14
N ALA A 148 -6.64 18.11 -17.12
CA ALA A 148 -5.27 17.71 -16.89
C ALA A 148 -4.51 18.71 -16.00
N TRP A 149 -4.78 20.01 -16.16
CA TRP A 149 -4.22 21.05 -15.30
C TRP A 149 -4.69 20.92 -13.84
N ASN A 150 -5.99 20.72 -13.61
CA ASN A 150 -6.55 20.53 -12.27
C ASN A 150 -5.98 19.26 -11.61
N GLN A 151 -5.93 18.14 -12.33
CA GLN A 151 -5.34 16.90 -11.81
C GLN A 151 -3.87 17.07 -11.42
N LEU A 152 -3.08 17.79 -12.23
CA LEU A 152 -1.69 18.06 -11.90
C LEU A 152 -1.55 18.93 -10.65
N LEU A 153 -2.42 19.93 -10.46
CA LEU A 153 -2.43 20.73 -9.23
C LEU A 153 -2.78 19.91 -8.00
N GLU A 154 -3.76 19.02 -8.08
CA GLU A 154 -4.12 18.10 -7.00
C GLU A 154 -2.94 17.18 -6.65
N GLY A 155 -2.26 16.62 -7.66
CA GLY A 155 -1.04 15.83 -7.48
C GLY A 155 0.07 16.63 -6.78
N ILE A 156 0.30 17.88 -7.21
CA ILE A 156 1.28 18.79 -6.57
C ILE A 156 0.92 19.05 -5.10
N TRP A 157 -0.37 19.26 -4.78
CA TRP A 157 -0.81 19.43 -3.39
C TRP A 157 -0.61 18.16 -2.56
N GLY A 158 -0.81 16.99 -3.16
CA GLY A 158 -0.56 15.70 -2.54
C GLY A 158 0.88 15.48 -2.08
N LEU A 159 1.87 16.12 -2.73
CA LEU A 159 3.29 16.03 -2.32
C LEU A 159 3.57 16.55 -0.90
N GLY A 160 2.62 17.27 -0.28
CA GLY A 160 2.72 17.64 1.14
C GLY A 160 2.55 16.46 2.11
N LEU A 161 2.03 15.33 1.64
CA LEU A 161 1.91 14.10 2.41
C LEU A 161 3.26 13.37 2.39
N THR A 162 3.94 13.38 3.53
CA THR A 162 5.29 12.81 3.68
C THR A 162 5.27 11.61 4.61
N GLN A 163 6.15 10.66 4.33
CA GLN A 163 6.37 9.48 5.17
C GLN A 163 6.95 9.90 6.53
N GLY A 164 6.61 9.15 7.57
CA GLY A 164 7.23 9.30 8.87
C GLY A 164 8.73 8.94 8.85
N ASP A 165 9.50 9.55 9.74
CA ASP A 165 10.91 9.19 9.95
C ASP A 165 11.01 7.84 10.67
N LYS A 166 11.53 6.84 9.94
CA LYS A 166 11.63 5.44 10.38
C LYS A 166 12.95 5.09 11.08
N GLU A 167 13.86 6.04 11.30
CA GLU A 167 15.19 5.76 11.87
C GLU A 167 15.08 5.04 13.24
N LEU A 168 14.29 5.59 14.17
CA LEU A 168 14.12 5.01 15.50
C LEU A 168 13.37 3.67 15.46
N LEU A 169 12.35 3.56 14.60
CA LEU A 169 11.59 2.32 14.43
C LEU A 169 12.52 1.19 13.98
N ASN A 170 13.35 1.44 12.96
CA ASN A 170 14.29 0.46 12.42
C ASN A 170 15.35 0.03 13.45
N LEU A 171 15.88 0.97 14.24
CA LEU A 171 16.80 0.65 15.33
C LEU A 171 16.15 -0.24 16.39
N THR A 172 14.87 0.02 16.71
CA THR A 172 14.13 -0.75 17.70
C THR A 172 13.81 -2.15 17.18
N ILE A 173 13.48 -2.28 15.88
CA ILE A 173 13.33 -3.56 15.18
C ILE A 173 14.62 -4.37 15.25
N GLU A 174 15.77 -3.77 14.92
CA GLU A 174 17.08 -4.45 14.99
C GLU A 174 17.35 -4.99 16.41
N ARG A 175 17.06 -4.17 17.43
CA ARG A 175 17.22 -4.60 18.83
C ARG A 175 16.31 -5.78 19.18
N ALA A 176 15.05 -5.75 18.76
CA ALA A 176 14.12 -6.85 19.00
C ALA A 176 14.55 -8.12 18.25
N GLU A 177 15.05 -8.01 17.03
CA GLU A 177 15.58 -9.15 16.26
C GLU A 177 16.81 -9.79 16.92
N ASP A 178 17.72 -8.98 17.48
CA ASP A 178 18.86 -9.48 18.26
C ASP A 178 18.40 -10.25 19.52
N MET A 179 17.33 -9.76 20.18
CA MET A 179 16.72 -10.49 21.29
C MET A 179 16.13 -11.82 20.82
N MET A 180 15.46 -11.86 19.66
CA MET A 180 14.91 -13.10 19.09
C MET A 180 15.98 -14.17 18.84
N ALA A 181 17.20 -13.78 18.46
CA ALA A 181 18.33 -14.69 18.32
C ALA A 181 18.83 -15.28 19.65
N ASN A 182 18.44 -14.67 20.77
CA ASN A 182 18.84 -15.03 22.13
C ASN A 182 17.63 -15.38 23.01
N ALA A 183 16.53 -15.84 22.41
CA ALA A 183 15.25 -16.10 23.08
C ALA A 183 15.37 -17.03 24.30
N ASP A 184 16.32 -17.96 24.29
CA ASP A 184 16.56 -18.91 25.37
C ASP A 184 16.99 -18.26 26.69
N LYS A 185 17.58 -17.05 26.63
CA LYS A 185 18.03 -16.28 27.80
C LYS A 185 16.92 -15.51 28.51
N TYR A 186 15.81 -15.30 27.84
CA TYR A 186 14.69 -14.51 28.35
C TYR A 186 13.61 -15.38 28.96
N MET A 187 12.84 -14.78 29.85
CA MET A 187 11.62 -15.39 30.36
C MET A 187 10.58 -15.58 29.25
N PRO A 188 9.79 -16.67 29.30
CA PRO A 188 8.72 -16.88 28.33
C PRO A 188 7.55 -15.91 28.55
N ASP A 189 7.41 -15.37 29.76
CA ASP A 189 6.43 -14.32 30.08
C ASP A 189 6.69 -13.08 29.23
N HIS A 190 5.63 -12.49 28.67
CA HIS A 190 5.69 -11.33 27.77
C HIS A 190 6.48 -11.51 26.47
N TRP A 191 7.05 -12.70 26.21
CA TRP A 191 7.81 -12.95 25.00
C TRP A 191 6.94 -12.85 23.74
N GLN A 192 5.71 -13.36 23.82
CA GLN A 192 4.76 -13.27 22.69
C GLN A 192 4.37 -11.81 22.41
N ASP A 193 4.27 -10.96 23.45
CA ASP A 193 3.99 -9.54 23.27
C ASP A 193 5.10 -8.85 22.45
N LEU A 194 6.36 -9.24 22.66
CA LEU A 194 7.50 -8.78 21.84
C LEU A 194 7.42 -9.28 20.40
N VAL A 195 7.08 -10.56 20.19
CA VAL A 195 6.93 -11.13 18.85
C VAL A 195 5.85 -10.39 18.05
N ASP A 196 4.68 -10.16 18.67
CA ASP A 196 3.55 -9.49 18.02
C ASP A 196 3.86 -8.01 17.74
N ALA A 197 4.49 -7.31 18.69
CA ALA A 197 4.91 -5.92 18.51
C ALA A 197 5.97 -5.78 17.42
N LEU A 198 6.90 -6.73 17.31
CA LEU A 198 7.94 -6.74 16.27
C LEU A 198 7.33 -6.93 14.87
N ASP A 199 6.37 -7.85 14.72
CA ASP A 199 5.66 -8.06 13.45
C ASP A 199 4.88 -6.80 13.04
N ALA A 200 4.19 -6.15 13.98
CA ALA A 200 3.50 -4.89 13.72
C ALA A 200 4.46 -3.76 13.31
N ALA A 201 5.59 -3.63 14.02
CA ALA A 201 6.62 -2.65 13.72
C ALA A 201 7.21 -2.82 12.32
N LYS A 202 7.50 -4.07 11.90
CA LYS A 202 8.01 -4.37 10.55
C LYS A 202 7.03 -3.96 9.45
N LYS A 203 5.73 -4.19 9.64
CA LYS A 203 4.71 -3.77 8.68
C LYS A 203 4.70 -2.25 8.50
N VAL A 204 4.77 -1.49 9.59
CA VAL A 204 4.82 -0.01 9.52
C VAL A 204 6.13 0.48 8.89
N ALA A 205 7.25 -0.21 9.14
CA ALA A 205 8.52 0.11 8.51
C ALA A 205 8.49 -0.08 6.98
N GLU A 206 7.76 -1.08 6.49
CA GLU A 206 7.58 -1.35 5.05
C GLU A 206 6.48 -0.49 4.39
N ASP A 207 5.55 0.06 5.18
CA ASP A 207 4.44 0.85 4.68
C ASP A 207 4.90 2.24 4.19
N GLY A 208 4.95 2.42 2.87
CA GLY A 208 5.32 3.69 2.23
C GLY A 208 4.27 4.80 2.37
N ASP A 209 3.11 4.53 2.96
CA ASP A 209 2.10 5.52 3.31
C ASP A 209 2.04 5.83 4.81
N ALA A 210 2.83 5.15 5.64
CA ALA A 210 2.88 5.39 7.08
C ALA A 210 3.34 6.81 7.40
N MET A 211 2.50 7.53 8.16
CA MET A 211 2.79 8.88 8.62
C MET A 211 3.53 8.84 9.95
N GLN A 212 4.02 10.01 10.41
CA GLN A 212 4.82 10.08 11.64
C GLN A 212 4.09 9.48 12.86
N GLU A 213 2.78 9.68 12.98
CA GLU A 213 2.00 9.13 14.10
C GLU A 213 2.00 7.59 14.11
N ASP A 214 1.86 6.96 12.94
CA ASP A 214 1.90 5.50 12.80
C ASP A 214 3.27 4.95 13.20
N VAL A 215 4.33 5.62 12.73
CA VAL A 215 5.72 5.26 13.01
C VAL A 215 6.05 5.41 14.50
N ASP A 216 5.67 6.55 15.11
CA ASP A 216 5.88 6.83 16.53
C ASP A 216 5.16 5.82 17.40
N LYS A 217 3.91 5.49 17.06
CA LYS A 217 3.13 4.48 17.77
C LYS A 217 3.78 3.10 17.69
N ALA A 218 4.17 2.66 16.49
CA ALA A 218 4.81 1.37 16.29
C ALA A 218 6.15 1.26 17.06
N ALA A 219 6.95 2.32 17.03
CA ALA A 219 8.22 2.38 17.76
C ALA A 219 7.99 2.33 19.28
N GLY A 220 6.99 3.06 19.79
CA GLY A 220 6.63 3.06 21.20
C GLY A 220 6.11 1.70 21.69
N ASP A 221 5.22 1.07 20.92
CA ASP A 221 4.67 -0.25 21.25
C ASP A 221 5.77 -1.32 21.29
N LEU A 222 6.68 -1.34 20.30
CA LEU A 222 7.80 -2.26 20.29
C LEU A 222 8.79 -2.01 21.42
N LEU A 223 9.13 -0.74 21.70
CA LEU A 223 10.01 -0.40 22.81
C LEU A 223 9.43 -0.85 24.15
N ASN A 224 8.13 -0.67 24.37
CA ASN A 224 7.47 -1.14 25.59
C ASN A 224 7.54 -2.67 25.73
N ALA A 225 7.34 -3.41 24.63
CA ALA A 225 7.45 -4.87 24.64
C ALA A 225 8.89 -5.33 24.91
N ILE A 226 9.90 -4.63 24.39
CA ILE A 226 11.32 -4.87 24.73
C ILE A 226 11.57 -4.66 26.23
N LEU A 227 11.07 -3.57 26.81
CA LEU A 227 11.28 -3.23 28.22
C LEU A 227 10.53 -4.17 29.19
N ALA A 228 9.50 -4.86 28.72
CA ALA A 228 8.78 -5.86 29.49
C ALA A 228 9.58 -7.16 29.68
N GLN A 229 10.61 -7.41 28.87
CA GLN A 229 11.39 -8.65 28.95
C GLN A 229 12.26 -8.71 30.20
N ARG A 230 12.46 -9.93 30.70
CA ARG A 230 13.35 -10.24 31.83
C ARG A 230 14.27 -11.40 31.49
N TYR A 231 15.49 -11.37 31.99
CA TYR A 231 16.40 -12.51 31.86
C TYR A 231 15.99 -13.64 32.82
N LYS A 232 16.33 -14.87 32.44
CA LYS A 232 16.31 -16.00 33.37
C LYS A 232 17.40 -15.86 34.41
N ALA A 233 17.17 -16.39 35.60
CA ALA A 233 18.21 -16.55 36.62
C ALA A 233 19.38 -17.37 36.05
N ASP A 234 20.61 -16.96 36.36
CA ASP A 234 21.81 -17.71 36.00
C ASP A 234 21.95 -18.92 36.93
N LYS A 235 21.95 -20.12 36.33
CA LYS A 235 22.07 -21.40 37.03
C LYS A 235 23.36 -22.14 36.73
N SER A 236 24.30 -21.52 36.02
CA SER A 236 25.55 -22.16 35.60
C SER A 236 26.37 -22.70 36.77
N ILE A 237 26.44 -21.96 37.88
CA ILE A 237 27.12 -22.40 39.11
C ILE A 237 26.39 -23.59 39.75
N LEU A 238 25.06 -23.51 39.84
CA LEU A 238 24.23 -24.58 40.41
C LEU A 238 24.33 -25.87 39.60
N GLU A 239 24.34 -25.76 38.27
CA GLU A 239 24.52 -26.88 37.35
C GLU A 239 25.87 -27.58 37.58
N GLY A 240 26.96 -26.80 37.66
CA GLY A 240 28.29 -27.35 37.97
C GLY A 240 28.34 -28.02 39.34
N LEU A 241 27.75 -27.41 40.36
CA LEU A 241 27.71 -27.94 41.72
C LEU A 241 26.90 -29.23 41.83
N LEU A 242 25.80 -29.34 41.08
CA LEU A 242 25.00 -30.56 40.98
C LEU A 242 25.80 -31.71 40.35
N ALA A 243 26.58 -31.42 39.31
CA ALA A 243 27.44 -32.42 38.68
C ALA A 243 28.53 -32.93 39.65
N GLU A 244 29.13 -32.05 40.45
CA GLU A 244 30.08 -32.44 41.50
C GLU A 244 29.41 -33.30 42.58
N ALA A 245 28.24 -32.86 43.07
CA ALA A 245 27.48 -33.55 44.11
C ALA A 245 27.12 -35.00 43.75
N GLU A 246 26.92 -35.32 42.47
CA GLU A 246 26.64 -36.69 42.02
C GLU A 246 27.82 -37.65 42.18
N THR A 247 29.04 -37.12 42.28
CA THR A 247 30.27 -37.91 42.43
C THR A 247 30.75 -38.05 43.87
N VAL A 248 30.09 -37.37 44.81
CA VAL A 248 30.48 -37.36 46.22
C VAL A 248 30.28 -38.74 46.85
N ASP A 249 31.36 -39.33 47.35
CA ASP A 249 31.30 -40.53 48.16
C ASP A 249 30.83 -40.18 49.58
N THR A 250 29.81 -40.90 50.04
CA THR A 250 29.23 -40.72 51.38
C THR A 250 29.67 -41.82 52.37
N THR A 251 30.56 -42.73 51.93
CA THR A 251 31.07 -43.82 52.75
C THR A 251 31.85 -43.28 53.96
N GLY A 252 31.39 -43.60 55.17
CA GLY A 252 32.03 -43.16 56.42
C GLY A 252 31.51 -41.84 56.98
N ALA A 253 30.63 -41.13 56.26
CA ALA A 253 29.93 -39.96 56.80
C ALA A 253 28.81 -40.37 57.79
N SER A 254 28.43 -39.46 58.68
CA SER A 254 27.33 -39.70 59.63
C SER A 254 25.97 -39.71 58.93
N GLU A 255 25.00 -40.46 59.47
CA GLU A 255 23.64 -40.52 58.90
C GLU A 255 22.98 -39.12 58.82
N VAL A 256 23.26 -38.25 59.80
CA VAL A 256 22.76 -36.87 59.83
C VAL A 256 23.38 -36.04 58.70
N ALA A 257 24.70 -36.12 58.48
CA ALA A 257 25.37 -35.39 57.41
C ALA A 257 24.87 -35.84 56.03
N VAL A 258 24.70 -37.16 55.83
CA VAL A 258 24.14 -37.72 54.59
C VAL A 258 22.69 -37.29 54.37
N ALA A 259 21.88 -37.22 55.43
CA ALA A 259 20.50 -36.73 55.33
C ALA A 259 20.44 -35.23 54.95
N THR A 260 21.29 -34.40 55.54
CA THR A 260 21.41 -32.97 55.20
C THR A 260 21.83 -32.79 53.75
N PHE A 261 22.86 -33.52 53.30
CA PHE A 261 23.29 -33.51 51.90
C PHE A 261 22.20 -33.91 50.91
N ARG A 262 21.49 -35.02 51.17
CA ARG A 262 20.36 -35.45 50.31
C ARG A 262 19.25 -34.41 50.23
N THR A 263 18.97 -33.72 51.34
CA THR A 263 17.97 -32.65 51.39
C THR A 263 18.41 -31.45 50.56
N ALA A 264 19.64 -30.98 50.74
CA ALA A 264 20.18 -29.86 49.96
C ALA A 264 20.24 -30.19 48.47
N LEU A 265 20.64 -31.42 48.11
CA LEU A 265 20.66 -31.89 46.72
C LEU A 265 19.27 -31.92 46.09
N ALA A 266 18.24 -32.34 46.85
CA ALA A 266 16.85 -32.32 46.37
C ALA A 266 16.36 -30.89 46.12
N THR A 267 16.66 -29.95 47.02
CA THR A 267 16.33 -28.52 46.85
C THR A 267 17.05 -27.92 45.64
N ALA A 268 18.36 -28.16 45.50
CA ALA A 268 19.15 -27.71 44.37
C ALA A 268 18.59 -28.20 43.03
N ARG A 269 18.19 -29.48 42.94
CA ARG A 269 17.53 -30.03 41.75
C ARG A 269 16.17 -29.39 41.47
N ALA A 270 15.38 -29.10 42.51
CA ALA A 270 14.11 -28.41 42.35
C ALA A 270 14.30 -26.99 41.79
N VAL A 271 15.26 -26.24 42.33
CA VAL A 271 15.62 -24.89 41.84
C VAL A 271 16.18 -24.95 40.40
N MET A 272 17.00 -25.95 40.07
CA MET A 272 17.51 -26.14 38.70
C MET A 272 16.37 -26.36 37.70
N ALA A 273 15.38 -27.18 38.07
CA ALA A 273 14.22 -27.50 37.24
C ALA A 273 13.17 -26.37 37.12
N ASP A 274 13.22 -25.36 38.00
CA ASP A 274 12.24 -24.27 38.01
C ASP A 274 12.47 -23.27 36.86
N ALA A 275 11.71 -23.41 35.78
CA ALA A 275 11.80 -22.54 34.61
C ALA A 275 11.22 -21.13 34.82
N THR A 276 10.66 -20.83 36.00
CA THR A 276 10.01 -19.55 36.31
C THR A 276 10.94 -18.54 36.99
N LEU A 277 12.15 -18.96 37.39
CA LEU A 277 13.11 -18.10 38.11
C LEU A 277 13.76 -17.06 37.21
N SER A 278 13.38 -15.80 37.41
CA SER A 278 13.92 -14.65 36.69
C SER A 278 15.19 -14.12 37.35
N GLU A 279 15.87 -13.16 36.72
CA GLU A 279 16.99 -12.45 37.35
C GLU A 279 16.63 -11.84 38.71
N ASP A 280 15.37 -11.44 38.93
CA ASP A 280 14.88 -10.94 40.21
C ASP A 280 14.84 -12.04 41.30
N ASP A 281 14.81 -13.31 40.89
CA ASP A 281 14.81 -14.49 41.77
C ASP A 281 16.21 -15.08 42.02
N GLN A 282 17.28 -14.43 41.53
CA GLN A 282 18.65 -14.97 41.57
C GLN A 282 19.07 -15.43 42.97
N ALA A 283 18.64 -14.72 44.03
CA ALA A 283 18.94 -15.10 45.41
C ALA A 283 18.49 -16.52 45.77
N LYS A 284 17.40 -17.04 45.19
CA LYS A 284 16.96 -18.43 45.43
C LYS A 284 17.92 -19.45 44.83
N VAL A 285 18.53 -19.12 43.69
CA VAL A 285 19.56 -19.95 43.05
C VAL A 285 20.83 -19.91 43.90
N ASP A 286 21.24 -18.72 44.34
CA ASP A 286 22.43 -18.51 45.16
C ASP A 286 22.30 -19.22 46.53
N ASP A 287 21.13 -19.17 47.15
CA ASP A 287 20.83 -19.88 48.41
C ASP A 287 20.92 -21.40 48.23
N ALA A 288 20.46 -21.93 47.10
CA ALA A 288 20.56 -23.35 46.79
C ALA A 288 22.01 -23.80 46.56
N VAL A 289 22.80 -22.96 45.88
CA VAL A 289 24.26 -23.16 45.71
C VAL A 289 24.93 -23.19 47.09
N ALA A 290 24.68 -22.19 47.94
CA ALA A 290 25.29 -22.10 49.27
C ALA A 290 24.90 -23.29 50.16
N ALA A 291 23.63 -23.70 50.14
CA ALA A 291 23.14 -24.83 50.93
C ALA A 291 23.74 -26.17 50.48
N LEU A 292 23.84 -26.42 49.16
CA LEU A 292 24.43 -27.64 48.64
C LEU A 292 25.94 -27.68 48.91
N SER A 293 26.65 -26.56 48.72
CA SER A 293 28.08 -26.45 49.02
C SER A 293 28.35 -26.75 50.50
N ALA A 294 27.62 -26.11 51.42
CA ALA A 294 27.79 -26.34 52.86
C ALA A 294 27.47 -27.78 53.27
N ALA A 295 26.48 -28.41 52.63
CA ALA A 295 26.15 -29.80 52.91
C ALA A 295 27.22 -30.79 52.39
N MET A 296 27.88 -30.48 51.27
CA MET A 296 29.04 -31.25 50.78
C MET A 296 30.24 -31.09 51.71
N ASP A 297 30.56 -29.88 52.14
CA ASP A 297 31.63 -29.63 53.12
C ASP A 297 31.39 -30.40 54.43
N GLY A 298 30.13 -30.42 54.89
CA GLY A 298 29.69 -31.15 56.09
C GLY A 298 29.85 -32.67 56.02
N LEU A 299 29.95 -33.27 54.82
CA LEU A 299 30.27 -34.70 54.67
C LEU A 299 31.73 -35.01 54.99
N THR A 300 32.64 -34.06 54.72
CA THR A 300 34.08 -34.23 54.90
C THR A 300 34.56 -33.93 56.33
N ALA A 301 33.81 -33.12 57.08
CA ALA A 301 34.20 -32.63 58.40
C ALA A 301 34.21 -33.69 59.51
N GLY A 302 33.75 -34.93 59.26
CA GLY A 302 33.79 -36.05 60.21
C GLY A 302 32.93 -35.79 61.45
N GLY A 303 31.78 -36.46 61.52
CA GLY A 303 30.77 -36.23 62.56
C GLY A 303 31.32 -36.09 63.99
N ALA A 304 31.28 -34.87 64.51
CA ALA A 304 31.17 -34.58 65.94
C ALA A 304 30.10 -33.48 66.10
N PRO A 305 29.11 -33.65 66.99
CA PRO A 305 28.11 -32.62 67.22
C PRO A 305 28.73 -31.56 68.14
N GLU A 306 28.99 -30.36 67.63
CA GLU A 306 29.09 -29.19 68.50
C GLU A 306 27.71 -28.56 68.62
N THR A 307 27.04 -28.89 69.73
CA THR A 307 25.94 -28.09 70.26
C THR A 307 26.50 -26.76 70.76
N THR A 308 26.18 -25.66 70.09
CA THR A 308 26.29 -24.33 70.71
C THR A 308 24.93 -23.66 70.73
N ASP A 309 24.25 -23.84 71.86
CA ASP A 309 23.32 -22.86 72.42
C ASP A 309 24.01 -21.48 72.47
N LYS A 310 23.47 -20.45 71.80
CA LYS A 310 23.06 -19.13 72.36
C LYS A 310 22.66 -18.10 71.26
N PRO A 311 21.99 -16.99 71.63
CA PRO A 311 20.63 -16.67 71.25
C PRO A 311 20.50 -15.73 70.04
N ALA A 312 19.28 -15.66 69.51
CA ALA A 312 18.86 -14.77 68.45
C ALA A 312 19.24 -13.29 68.68
N GLU A 313 19.84 -12.67 67.66
CA GLU A 313 19.82 -11.22 67.44
C GLU A 313 19.21 -10.88 66.07
N LYS A 314 18.51 -9.74 66.06
CA LYS A 314 17.60 -9.17 65.05
C LYS A 314 18.26 -8.92 63.67
N PRO A 315 17.46 -8.71 62.60
CA PRO A 315 17.95 -8.63 61.23
C PRO A 315 18.62 -7.28 60.96
N ALA A 316 19.76 -7.31 60.27
CA ALA A 316 20.38 -6.11 59.72
C ALA A 316 19.86 -5.86 58.30
N GLN A 317 19.50 -4.61 58.10
CA GLN A 317 18.95 -3.97 56.92
C GLN A 317 20.04 -3.74 55.85
N THR A 318 19.58 -3.65 54.60
CA THR A 318 20.31 -3.33 53.36
C THR A 318 21.46 -2.31 53.50
N GLY A 319 22.62 -2.65 52.95
CA GLY A 319 23.67 -1.69 52.56
C GLY A 319 24.94 -1.74 53.40
N ASP A 320 25.87 -2.63 53.06
CA ASP A 320 27.29 -2.37 53.30
C ASP A 320 28.15 -3.01 52.19
N SER A 321 28.91 -2.15 51.50
CA SER A 321 29.70 -2.47 50.31
C SER A 321 31.15 -2.61 50.73
N ALA A 322 31.49 -3.71 51.41
CA ALA A 322 32.85 -3.85 51.98
C ALA A 322 33.44 -5.27 52.07
N GLN A 323 32.79 -6.33 51.58
CA GLN A 323 33.36 -7.70 51.61
C GLN A 323 33.58 -8.36 50.24
N LEU A 324 33.56 -7.57 49.18
CA LEU A 324 33.82 -8.01 47.79
C LEU A 324 35.33 -8.10 47.45
N MET A 325 36.19 -8.36 48.44
CA MET A 325 37.65 -8.33 48.29
C MET A 325 38.32 -9.48 49.05
N LEU A 326 38.06 -10.76 48.71
CA LEU A 326 39.08 -11.81 49.00
C LEU A 326 39.00 -13.17 48.28
N TYR A 327 38.01 -13.54 47.48
CA TYR A 327 38.08 -14.83 46.77
C TYR A 327 37.48 -14.82 45.36
N VAL A 328 38.21 -14.25 44.39
CA VAL A 328 38.36 -14.84 43.04
C VAL A 328 39.71 -14.37 42.48
N ALA A 329 40.77 -15.09 42.82
CA ALA A 329 42.00 -15.10 42.04
C ALA A 329 42.10 -16.48 41.37
N ALA A 330 42.30 -16.47 40.06
CA ALA A 330 42.52 -17.61 39.16
C ALA A 330 41.27 -18.28 38.53
N LEU A 331 40.81 -17.68 37.43
CA LEU A 331 40.60 -18.25 36.08
C LEU A 331 40.03 -17.07 35.26
N GLY A 332 40.70 -16.44 34.30
CA GLY A 332 41.28 -17.00 33.08
C GLY A 332 40.52 -16.36 31.91
N ALA A 333 41.13 -15.34 31.29
CA ALA A 333 40.52 -14.37 30.39
C ALA A 333 39.99 -14.89 29.03
N ALA A 334 38.93 -14.28 28.48
CA ALA A 334 38.84 -13.88 27.06
C ALA A 334 37.65 -12.93 26.71
N VAL A 335 37.97 -11.65 26.45
CA VAL A 335 37.58 -10.79 25.29
C VAL A 335 36.07 -10.56 24.99
N VAL A 336 35.43 -9.40 25.23
CA VAL A 336 35.50 -8.01 24.65
C VAL A 336 34.67 -7.78 23.36
N ALA A 337 33.91 -6.66 23.37
CA ALA A 337 33.32 -5.82 22.29
C ALA A 337 31.79 -6.02 22.06
N LEU A 338 30.91 -5.01 21.96
CA LEU A 338 30.94 -3.58 21.56
C LEU A 338 29.84 -2.82 22.36
N SER A 339 30.15 -1.79 23.17
CA SER A 339 30.37 -0.36 22.85
C SER A 339 29.14 0.44 22.41
N THR A 340 28.70 1.26 23.36
CA THR A 340 27.88 2.47 23.23
C THR A 340 28.45 3.46 22.22
N ALA A 341 27.59 4.02 21.36
CA ALA A 341 27.89 5.21 20.58
C ALA A 341 27.07 6.39 21.12
N THR A 342 27.75 7.42 21.63
CA THR A 342 27.16 8.76 21.79
C THR A 342 28.15 9.82 21.33
N VAL A 343 27.87 10.35 20.13
CA VAL A 343 27.91 11.75 19.69
C VAL A 343 29.00 12.66 20.25
N VAL A 344 29.86 13.19 19.35
CA VAL A 344 30.29 14.61 19.41
C VAL A 344 30.33 15.23 18.02
N ARG A 345 29.38 16.14 17.81
CA ARG A 345 29.32 17.18 16.78
C ARG A 345 30.42 18.22 17.01
N LYS A 346 31.32 18.45 16.04
CA LYS A 346 32.07 19.72 15.99
C LYS A 346 32.34 20.20 14.55
N ARG A 347 31.71 21.35 14.27
CA ARG A 347 31.82 22.24 13.11
C ARG A 347 33.26 22.61 12.73
N ARG A 348 33.49 22.74 11.42
CA ARG A 348 34.19 23.79 10.62
C ARG A 348 34.48 23.15 9.24
N GLY A 349 34.09 23.65 8.07
CA GLY A 349 33.96 25.03 7.59
C GLY A 349 34.99 25.24 6.48
N ASN A 350 34.61 25.01 5.22
CA ASN A 350 35.05 25.70 4.00
C ASN A 350 34.21 25.22 2.80
#